data_AF-A0A852I3M7-F1
#
_entry.id   AF-A0A852I3M7-F1
#
_cell.length_a   1.000
_cell.length_b   1.000
_cell.length_c   1.000
_cell.angle_alpha   90.00
_cell.angle_beta   90.00
_cell.angle_gamma   90.00
#
_symmetry.space_group_name_H-M   'P 1'
#
loop_
_entity.id
_entity.type
_entity.pdbx_description
1 polymer ?
#
loop_
_entity_poly.entity_id
_entity_poly.type
_entity_poly.pdbx_seq_one_letter_code
_entity_poly.pdbx_strand_id
1 'polypeptide(L)'
;QAIQNPGDLRLQERAWSAVCPLVAKLKRFYEFSLRLENALRSLLEALTSPPYAPTQHLEREQALAKQFAEILHFTLSFDELKMTNPAIQNDFSYYRRTISRNRINNLQLDAESEVNNEMANRMSLFYAEATPMLKTLSNATTKFVSENKTLPIEDTTDCLSTMACVCRVMLETPEYRSRFTNTETLLFCMRVMVGVIILYDHVHPVGAFAKTSKIDVSG
;
A
#
# COMPACT_ATOMS: atom_id res chain seq x y z
N GLN A 1 7.61 11.06 28.93
CA GLN A 1 7.80 12.40 29.54
C GLN A 1 6.51 13.20 29.62
N ALA A 2 5.92 13.68 28.52
CA ALA A 2 4.67 14.47 28.58
C ALA A 2 3.48 13.67 29.18
N ILE A 3 3.32 12.40 28.81
CA ILE A 3 2.27 11.53 29.40
C ILE A 3 2.50 11.30 30.90
N GLN A 4 3.75 11.22 31.35
CA GLN A 4 4.11 10.97 32.76
C GLN A 4 3.95 12.22 33.63
N ASN A 5 3.98 13.42 33.04
CA ASN A 5 3.88 14.70 33.75
C ASN A 5 2.76 15.57 33.12
N PRO A 6 1.48 15.21 33.31
CA PRO A 6 0.36 15.85 32.62
C PRO A 6 0.12 17.31 33.04
N GLY A 7 0.64 17.73 34.20
CA GLY A 7 0.55 19.09 34.71
C GLY A 7 1.67 20.03 34.26
N ASP A 8 2.74 19.50 33.64
CA ASP A 8 3.83 20.33 33.14
C ASP A 8 3.52 20.83 31.72
N LEU A 9 3.08 22.08 31.64
CA LEU A 9 2.70 22.73 30.38
C LEU A 9 3.85 22.79 29.36
N ARG A 10 5.10 22.98 29.82
CA ARG A 10 6.27 23.05 28.92
C ARG A 10 6.52 21.70 28.25
N LEU A 11 6.36 20.60 29.00
CA LEU A 11 6.47 19.25 28.45
C LEU A 11 5.32 18.93 27.48
N GLN A 12 4.10 19.40 27.74
CA GLN A 12 2.98 19.24 26.80
C GLN A 12 3.23 20.01 25.50
N GLU A 13 3.62 21.28 25.59
CA GLU A 13 3.88 22.14 24.43
C GLU A 13 5.02 21.61 23.56
N ARG A 14 6.09 21.12 24.19
CA ARG A 14 7.22 20.49 23.47
C ARG A 14 6.80 19.22 22.73
N ALA A 15 6.01 18.36 23.38
CA ALA A 15 5.51 17.14 22.75
C ALA A 15 4.54 17.45 21.61
N TRP A 16 3.68 18.46 21.79
CA TRP A 16 2.76 18.94 20.76
C TRP A 16 3.52 19.49 19.54
N SER A 17 4.49 20.37 19.76
CA SER A 17 5.32 20.94 18.69
C SER A 17 6.12 19.89 17.91
N ALA A 18 6.52 18.80 18.57
CA ALA A 18 7.21 17.69 17.92
C ALA A 18 6.26 16.78 17.12
N VAL A 19 5.05 16.51 17.62
CA VAL A 19 4.12 15.55 17.00
C VAL A 19 3.38 16.15 15.79
N CYS A 20 3.03 17.43 15.82
CA CYS A 20 2.30 18.10 14.74
C CYS A 20 2.93 17.89 13.34
N PRO A 21 4.23 18.18 13.11
CA PRO A 21 4.84 17.97 11.78
C PRO A 21 4.93 16.48 11.39
N LEU A 22 5.00 15.57 12.36
CA LEU A 22 4.96 14.13 12.08
C LEU A 22 3.57 13.72 11.58
N VAL A 23 2.51 14.20 12.23
CA VAL A 23 1.13 13.93 11.82
C VAL A 23 0.82 14.53 10.46
N ALA A 24 1.36 15.71 10.13
CA ALA A 24 1.27 16.27 8.78
C ALA A 24 1.91 15.33 7.73
N LYS A 25 3.05 14.70 8.04
CA LYS A 25 3.64 13.67 7.16
C LYS A 25 2.76 12.42 7.07
N LEU A 26 2.19 11.95 8.18
CA LEU A 26 1.25 10.82 8.18
C LEU A 26 0.02 11.12 7.31
N LYS A 27 -0.52 12.34 7.40
CA LYS A 27 -1.62 12.78 6.53
C LYS A 27 -1.22 12.68 5.05
N ARG A 28 -0.04 13.19 4.67
CA ARG A 28 0.45 13.11 3.28
C ARG A 28 0.63 11.67 2.80
N PHE A 29 1.10 10.76 3.65
CA PHE A 29 1.23 9.34 3.29
C PHE A 29 -0.14 8.69 3.06
N TYR A 30 -1.13 8.97 3.92
CA TYR A 30 -2.49 8.51 3.71
C TYR A 30 -3.11 9.09 2.43
N GLU A 31 -2.98 10.39 2.18
CA GLU A 31 -3.49 11.00 0.94
C GLU A 31 -2.79 10.44 -0.31
N PHE A 32 -1.51 10.09 -0.19
CA PHE A 32 -0.77 9.41 -1.26
C PHE A 32 -1.31 8.00 -1.54
N SER A 33 -1.76 7.26 -0.52
CA SER A 33 -2.36 5.93 -0.74
C SER A 33 -3.64 6.02 -1.58
N LEU A 34 -4.44 7.09 -1.41
CA LEU A 34 -5.62 7.34 -2.23
C LEU A 34 -5.25 7.64 -3.70
N ARG A 35 -4.10 8.29 -3.94
CA ARG A 35 -3.60 8.51 -5.30
C ARG A 35 -3.10 7.20 -5.93
N LEU A 36 -2.46 6.33 -5.13
CA LEU A 36 -2.04 5.01 -5.57
C LEU A 36 -3.23 4.11 -5.96
N GLU A 37 -4.32 4.14 -5.19
CA GLU A 37 -5.56 3.43 -5.55
C GLU A 37 -6.04 3.82 -6.96
N ASN A 38 -6.10 5.12 -7.24
CA ASN A 38 -6.55 5.62 -8.55
C ASN A 38 -5.58 5.27 -9.69
N ALA A 39 -4.27 5.36 -9.44
CA ALA A 39 -3.25 4.99 -10.42
C ALA A 39 -3.30 3.49 -10.73
N LEU A 40 -3.43 2.64 -9.70
CA LEU A 40 -3.57 1.19 -9.87
C LEU A 40 -4.81 0.85 -10.69
N ARG A 41 -5.96 1.46 -10.39
CA ARG A 41 -7.19 1.25 -11.16
C ARG A 41 -6.99 1.54 -12.65
N SER A 42 -6.32 2.65 -12.97
CA SER A 42 -6.05 3.05 -14.36
C SER A 42 -5.13 2.06 -15.08
N LEU A 43 -4.13 1.54 -14.37
CA LEU A 43 -3.22 0.51 -14.90
C LEU A 43 -3.94 -0.82 -15.13
N LEU A 44 -4.77 -1.25 -14.18
CA LEU A 44 -5.56 -2.47 -14.32
C LEU A 44 -6.50 -2.36 -15.53
N GLU A 45 -7.18 -1.23 -15.70
CA GLU A 45 -8.03 -0.99 -16.87
C GLU A 45 -7.24 -1.13 -18.18
N ALA A 46 -6.10 -0.46 -18.30
CA ALA A 46 -5.28 -0.51 -19.51
C ALA A 46 -4.69 -1.90 -19.79
N LEU A 47 -4.26 -2.62 -18.75
CA LEU A 47 -3.56 -3.91 -18.86
C LEU A 47 -4.49 -5.13 -18.93
N THR A 48 -5.80 -4.94 -18.77
CA THR A 48 -6.78 -6.03 -18.78
C THR A 48 -7.91 -5.81 -19.80
N SER A 49 -8.00 -4.64 -20.42
CA SER A 49 -9.08 -4.35 -21.38
C SER A 49 -9.00 -5.22 -22.65
N PRO A 50 -10.14 -5.64 -23.23
CA PRO A 50 -10.15 -6.29 -24.54
C PRO A 50 -9.57 -5.35 -25.63
N PRO A 51 -9.06 -5.88 -26.76
CA PRO A 51 -9.19 -7.26 -27.23
C PRO A 51 -7.98 -8.17 -26.95
N TYR A 52 -6.96 -7.67 -26.25
CA TYR A 52 -5.71 -8.40 -26.07
C TYR A 52 -5.72 -9.27 -24.82
N ALA A 53 -5.05 -10.42 -24.91
CA ALA A 53 -4.82 -11.27 -23.74
C ALA A 53 -3.79 -10.61 -22.78
N PRO A 54 -3.79 -10.95 -21.48
CA PRO A 54 -2.89 -10.34 -20.50
C PRO A 54 -1.39 -10.43 -20.84
N THR A 55 -0.94 -11.55 -21.43
CA THR A 55 0.45 -11.69 -21.90
C THR A 55 0.78 -10.68 -23.00
N GLN A 56 -0.15 -10.45 -23.94
CA GLN A 56 0.01 -9.48 -25.02
C GLN A 56 0.00 -8.03 -24.51
N HIS A 57 -0.79 -7.73 -23.48
CA HIS A 57 -0.76 -6.43 -22.81
C HIS A 57 0.60 -6.16 -22.17
N LEU A 58 1.15 -7.13 -21.44
CA LEU A 58 2.48 -6.98 -20.82
C LEU A 58 3.60 -6.82 -21.86
N GLU A 59 3.48 -7.47 -23.02
CA GLU A 59 4.43 -7.33 -24.13
C GLU A 59 4.33 -5.98 -24.87
N ARG A 60 3.10 -5.49 -25.07
CA ARG A 60 2.83 -4.24 -25.80
C ARG A 60 3.02 -3.01 -24.93
N GLU A 61 2.44 -3.04 -23.73
CA GLU A 61 2.37 -1.93 -22.79
C GLU A 61 3.47 -2.04 -21.72
N GLN A 62 4.72 -2.28 -22.14
CA GLN A 62 5.85 -2.51 -21.23
C GLN A 62 6.06 -1.36 -20.23
N ALA A 63 5.78 -0.12 -20.65
CA ALA A 63 5.85 1.04 -19.78
C ALA A 63 4.81 0.98 -18.65
N LEU A 64 3.57 0.55 -18.96
CA LEU A 64 2.50 0.41 -17.97
C LEU A 64 2.78 -0.78 -17.04
N ALA A 65 3.28 -1.90 -17.58
CA ALA A 65 3.73 -3.03 -16.78
C ALA A 65 4.83 -2.64 -15.78
N LYS A 66 5.80 -1.83 -16.23
CA LYS A 66 6.86 -1.27 -15.36
C LYS A 66 6.28 -0.36 -14.28
N GLN A 67 5.35 0.53 -14.63
CA GLN A 67 4.69 1.40 -13.65
C GLN A 67 3.92 0.61 -12.59
N PHE A 68 3.25 -0.47 -12.99
CA PHE A 68 2.57 -1.35 -12.05
C PHE A 68 3.58 -2.01 -11.09
N ALA A 69 4.68 -2.52 -11.62
CA ALA A 69 5.76 -3.07 -10.81
C ALA A 69 6.38 -2.01 -9.85
N GLU A 70 6.58 -0.77 -10.29
CA GLU A 70 7.07 0.34 -9.44
C GLU A 70 6.10 0.69 -8.31
N ILE A 71 4.79 0.69 -8.57
CA ILE A 71 3.76 0.88 -7.54
C ILE A 71 3.87 -0.22 -6.48
N LEU A 72 4.00 -1.48 -6.87
CA LEU A 72 4.13 -2.60 -5.94
C LEU A 72 5.44 -2.54 -5.16
N HIS A 73 6.54 -2.19 -5.83
CA HIS A 73 7.82 -2.01 -5.17
C HIS A 73 7.76 -0.92 -4.09
N PHE A 74 7.18 0.25 -4.40
CA PHE A 74 6.96 1.31 -3.43
C PHE A 74 6.10 0.81 -2.26
N THR A 75 4.99 0.12 -2.58
CA THR A 75 4.00 -0.36 -1.61
C THR A 75 4.65 -1.24 -0.54
N LEU A 76 5.38 -2.27 -0.97
CA LEU A 76 6.04 -3.20 -0.04
C LEU A 76 7.20 -2.53 0.71
N SER A 77 7.94 -1.64 0.04
CA SER A 77 9.05 -0.90 0.69
C SER A 77 8.53 0.06 1.77
N PHE A 78 7.39 0.72 1.54
CA PHE A 78 6.74 1.56 2.55
C PHE A 78 6.26 0.72 3.74
N ASP A 79 5.60 -0.40 3.47
CA ASP A 79 5.03 -1.25 4.51
C ASP A 79 6.11 -1.92 5.37
N GLU A 80 7.25 -2.33 4.79
CA GLU A 80 8.43 -2.81 5.54
C GLU A 80 8.94 -1.76 6.54
N LEU A 81 9.09 -0.51 6.10
CA LEU A 81 9.52 0.60 6.97
C LEU A 81 8.47 0.93 8.04
N LYS A 82 7.19 0.84 7.70
CA LYS A 82 6.09 1.06 8.65
C LYS A 82 6.06 -0.01 9.72
N MET A 83 6.21 -1.29 9.35
CA MET A 83 6.17 -2.42 10.30
C MET A 83 7.29 -2.35 11.34
N THR A 84 8.44 -1.77 10.97
CA THR A 84 9.60 -1.59 11.87
C THR A 84 9.55 -0.30 12.69
N ASN A 85 8.50 0.53 12.52
CA ASN A 85 8.37 1.82 13.19
C ASN A 85 7.10 1.94 14.03
N PRO A 86 7.11 1.46 15.30
CA PRO A 86 5.95 1.55 16.19
C PRO A 86 5.59 3.00 16.59
N ALA A 87 6.50 3.97 16.40
CA ALA A 87 6.24 5.36 16.76
C ALA A 87 5.10 5.97 15.94
N ILE A 88 4.89 5.53 14.70
CA ILE A 88 3.81 6.03 13.82
C ILE A 88 2.43 5.96 14.50
N GLN A 89 2.07 4.79 15.05
CA GLN A 89 0.77 4.62 15.70
C GLN A 89 0.70 5.35 17.05
N ASN A 90 1.81 5.37 17.80
CA ASN A 90 1.89 6.02 19.10
C ASN A 90 1.74 7.55 18.99
N ASP A 91 2.45 8.16 18.04
CA ASP A 91 2.44 9.59 17.77
C ASP A 91 1.05 10.04 17.31
N PHE A 92 0.46 9.30 16.38
CA PHE A 92 -0.89 9.62 15.91
C PHE A 92 -1.96 9.44 17.02
N SER A 93 -1.84 8.40 17.84
CA SER A 93 -2.72 8.18 18.99
C SER A 93 -2.55 9.25 20.07
N TYR A 94 -1.33 9.76 20.28
CA TYR A 94 -1.08 10.89 21.17
C TYR A 94 -1.74 12.17 20.62
N TYR A 95 -1.51 12.49 19.35
CA TYR A 95 -2.12 13.64 18.68
C TYR A 95 -3.65 13.67 18.81
N ARG A 96 -4.31 12.53 18.51
CA ARG A 96 -5.78 12.41 18.61
C ARG A 96 -6.30 12.67 20.03
N ARG A 97 -5.62 12.12 21.05
CA ARG A 97 -6.00 12.33 22.46
C ARG A 97 -5.84 13.78 22.88
N THR A 98 -4.77 14.43 22.44
CA THR A 98 -4.52 15.85 22.77
C THR A 98 -5.54 16.78 22.13
N ILE A 99 -5.90 16.58 20.85
CA ILE A 99 -6.96 17.35 20.20
C ILE A 99 -8.30 17.15 20.90
N SER A 100 -8.66 15.91 21.20
CA SER A 100 -9.93 15.60 21.87
C SER A 100 -10.04 16.31 23.23
N ARG A 101 -8.95 16.32 24.01
CA ARG A 101 -8.89 17.01 25.31
C ARG A 101 -9.00 18.53 25.17
N ASN A 102 -8.29 19.11 24.20
CA ASN A 102 -8.31 20.56 23.99
C ASN A 102 -9.68 21.08 23.54
N ARG A 103 -10.39 20.29 22.70
CA ARG A 103 -11.76 20.60 22.26
C ARG A 103 -12.76 20.60 23.43
N ILE A 104 -12.63 19.67 24.38
CA ILE A 104 -13.50 19.62 25.58
C ILE A 104 -13.27 20.85 26.48
N ASN A 105 -12.05 21.35 26.54
CA ASN A 105 -11.68 22.48 27.39
C ASN A 105 -11.98 23.86 26.78
N ASN A 106 -12.64 23.93 25.61
CA ASN A 106 -12.90 25.17 24.85
C ASN A 106 -11.66 26.05 24.63
N LEU A 107 -10.47 25.46 24.68
CA LEU A 107 -9.24 26.12 24.28
C LEU A 107 -9.29 26.18 22.76
N GLN A 108 -9.73 27.31 22.19
CA GLN A 108 -9.78 27.57 20.75
C GLN A 108 -8.37 27.45 20.15
N LEU A 109 -7.99 26.22 19.80
CA LEU A 109 -7.01 25.91 18.75
C LEU A 109 -7.74 25.57 17.43
N ASP A 110 -9.01 25.98 17.32
CA ASP A 110 -9.95 25.65 16.24
C ASP A 110 -9.58 26.24 14.87
N ALA A 111 -8.45 26.93 14.73
CA ALA A 111 -8.05 27.53 13.46
C ALA A 111 -7.09 26.68 12.60
N GLU A 112 -6.40 25.66 13.14
CA GLU A 112 -5.28 25.04 12.40
C GLU A 112 -5.10 23.51 12.58
N SER A 113 -6.11 22.75 13.03
CA SER A 113 -5.99 21.28 12.94
C SER A 113 -6.06 20.85 11.47
N GLU A 114 -4.91 20.58 10.85
CA GLU A 114 -4.81 20.08 9.47
C GLU A 114 -5.62 18.78 9.23
N VAL A 115 -5.97 18.06 10.31
CA VAL A 115 -6.70 16.79 10.28
C VAL A 115 -8.05 16.95 10.99
N ASN A 116 -9.15 16.84 10.25
CA ASN A 116 -10.49 16.80 10.84
C ASN A 116 -10.79 15.42 11.46
N ASN A 117 -11.88 15.30 12.24
CA ASN A 117 -12.19 14.07 12.98
C ASN A 117 -12.45 12.86 12.05
N GLU A 118 -13.09 13.09 10.90
CA GLU A 118 -13.37 12.03 9.92
C GLU A 118 -12.07 11.48 9.30
N MET A 119 -11.21 12.38 8.83
CA MET A 119 -9.87 12.06 8.33
C MET A 119 -9.05 11.33 9.40
N ALA A 120 -9.11 11.78 10.66
CA ALA A 120 -8.40 11.13 11.75
C ALA A 120 -8.85 9.67 11.98
N ASN A 121 -10.15 9.39 11.83
CA ASN A 121 -10.67 8.02 11.92
C ASN A 121 -10.18 7.15 10.77
N ARG A 122 -10.23 7.66 9.53
CA ARG A 122 -9.74 6.93 8.35
C ARG A 122 -8.24 6.64 8.43
N MET A 123 -7.44 7.63 8.81
CA MET A 123 -6.01 7.47 9.05
C MET A 123 -5.71 6.46 10.17
N SER A 124 -6.54 6.41 11.22
CA SER A 124 -6.35 5.46 12.32
C SER A 124 -6.54 4.02 11.85
N LEU A 125 -7.56 3.76 11.03
CA LEU A 125 -7.77 2.45 10.41
C LEU A 125 -6.63 2.10 9.46
N PHE A 126 -6.20 3.08 8.64
CA PHE A 126 -5.06 2.90 7.74
C PHE A 126 -3.80 2.48 8.52
N TYR A 127 -3.39 3.21 9.55
CA TYR A 127 -2.16 2.88 10.29
C TYR A 127 -2.25 1.69 11.25
N ALA A 128 -3.46 1.22 11.57
CA ALA A 128 -3.66 0.00 12.35
C ALA A 128 -3.26 -1.26 11.56
N GLU A 129 -3.41 -1.25 10.23
CA GLU A 129 -3.04 -2.36 9.35
C GLU A 129 -1.53 -2.59 9.35
N ALA A 130 -1.08 -3.85 9.38
CA ALA A 130 0.36 -4.17 9.30
C ALA A 130 0.98 -3.64 8.01
N THR A 131 0.26 -3.80 6.88
CA THR A 131 0.67 -3.43 5.53
C THR A 131 -0.33 -2.45 4.90
N PRO A 132 -0.34 -1.18 5.35
CA PRO A 132 -1.40 -0.23 5.01
C PRO A 132 -1.49 0.10 3.51
N MET A 133 -0.34 0.22 2.82
CA MET A 133 -0.34 0.48 1.38
C MET A 133 -0.82 -0.75 0.61
N LEU A 134 -0.33 -1.94 0.97
CA LEU A 134 -0.73 -3.17 0.31
C LEU A 134 -2.21 -3.45 0.52
N LYS A 135 -2.74 -3.25 1.73
CA LYS A 135 -4.18 -3.38 2.01
C LYS A 135 -5.01 -2.42 1.15
N THR A 136 -4.52 -1.20 0.93
CA THR A 136 -5.17 -0.23 0.04
C THR A 136 -5.21 -0.76 -1.40
N LEU A 137 -4.09 -1.28 -1.91
CA LEU A 137 -4.06 -1.87 -3.26
C LEU A 137 -4.92 -3.12 -3.38
N SER A 138 -4.91 -4.04 -2.40
CA SER A 138 -5.77 -5.22 -2.40
C SER A 138 -7.24 -4.84 -2.49
N ASN A 139 -7.69 -3.89 -1.67
CA ASN A 139 -9.07 -3.41 -1.70
C ASN A 139 -9.40 -2.74 -3.05
N ALA A 140 -8.46 -1.97 -3.62
CA ALA A 140 -8.62 -1.33 -4.92
C ALA A 140 -8.77 -2.35 -6.07
N THR A 141 -7.95 -3.42 -6.08
CA THR A 141 -8.04 -4.50 -7.07
C THR A 141 -9.36 -5.27 -6.93
N THR A 142 -9.76 -5.62 -5.71
CA THR A 142 -11.08 -6.26 -5.46
C THR A 142 -12.22 -5.37 -5.94
N LYS A 143 -12.15 -4.06 -5.66
CA LYS A 143 -13.15 -3.09 -6.11
C LYS A 143 -13.19 -2.98 -7.63
N PHE A 144 -12.03 -2.93 -8.30
CA PHE A 144 -11.94 -2.89 -9.76
C PHE A 144 -12.65 -4.08 -10.41
N VAL A 145 -12.38 -5.31 -9.95
CA VAL A 145 -13.06 -6.50 -10.47
C VAL A 145 -14.56 -6.47 -10.19
N SER A 146 -14.97 -5.98 -9.01
CA SER A 146 -16.39 -5.90 -8.63
C SER A 146 -17.20 -4.87 -9.43
N GLU A 147 -16.57 -3.75 -9.82
CA GLU A 147 -17.20 -2.66 -10.58
C GLU A 147 -17.24 -2.97 -12.09
N ASN A 148 -16.26 -3.71 -12.63
CA ASN A 148 -16.15 -4.03 -14.05
C ASN A 148 -16.73 -5.40 -14.41
N LYS A 149 -18.04 -5.60 -14.18
CA LYS A 149 -18.70 -6.92 -14.38
C LYS A 149 -18.67 -7.46 -15.81
N THR A 150 -18.43 -6.60 -16.80
CA THR A 150 -18.31 -6.98 -18.21
C THR A 150 -16.92 -7.51 -18.54
N LEU A 151 -15.92 -7.22 -17.71
CA LEU A 151 -14.56 -7.71 -17.85
C LEU A 151 -14.47 -9.10 -17.17
N PRO A 152 -14.03 -10.14 -17.88
CA PRO A 152 -13.71 -11.42 -17.27
C PRO A 152 -12.70 -11.26 -16.13
N ILE A 153 -13.00 -11.83 -14.96
CA ILE A 153 -12.08 -11.82 -13.80
C ILE A 153 -10.72 -12.43 -14.13
N GLU A 154 -10.73 -13.39 -15.04
CA GLU A 154 -9.55 -14.07 -15.57
C GLU A 154 -8.55 -13.11 -16.21
N ASP A 155 -8.99 -12.03 -16.86
CA ASP A 155 -8.06 -11.05 -17.45
C ASP A 155 -7.21 -10.36 -16.36
N THR A 156 -7.83 -10.05 -15.21
CA THR A 156 -7.11 -9.47 -14.08
C THR A 156 -6.23 -10.51 -13.39
N THR A 157 -6.77 -11.69 -13.09
CA THR A 157 -6.00 -12.72 -12.37
C THR A 157 -4.84 -13.24 -13.20
N ASP A 158 -5.03 -13.38 -14.52
CA ASP A 158 -3.98 -13.86 -15.43
C ASP A 158 -2.89 -12.81 -15.64
N CYS A 159 -3.24 -11.52 -15.67
CA CYS A 159 -2.26 -10.44 -15.65
C CYS A 159 -1.37 -10.55 -14.40
N LEU A 160 -1.97 -10.68 -13.21
CA LEU A 160 -1.25 -10.80 -11.94
C LEU A 160 -0.39 -12.07 -11.89
N SER A 161 -0.92 -13.22 -12.30
CA SER A 161 -0.15 -14.48 -12.30
C SER A 161 0.98 -14.46 -13.34
N THR A 162 0.79 -13.79 -14.48
CA THR A 162 1.85 -13.65 -15.49
C THR A 162 2.99 -12.81 -14.95
N MET A 163 2.71 -11.67 -14.30
CA MET A 163 3.73 -10.87 -13.63
C MET A 163 4.46 -11.68 -12.53
N ALA A 164 3.73 -12.47 -11.74
CA ALA A 164 4.31 -13.34 -10.72
C ALA A 164 5.28 -14.35 -11.35
N CYS A 165 4.85 -15.01 -12.43
CA CYS A 165 5.66 -15.97 -13.17
C CYS A 165 6.93 -15.33 -13.76
N VAL A 166 6.82 -14.14 -14.34
CA VAL A 166 7.97 -13.40 -14.88
C VAL A 166 8.98 -13.07 -13.78
N CYS A 167 8.52 -12.55 -12.63
CA CYS A 167 9.41 -12.29 -11.49
C CYS A 167 10.08 -13.56 -10.96
N ARG A 168 9.33 -14.67 -10.88
CA ARG A 168 9.86 -15.97 -10.45
C ARG A 168 10.93 -16.49 -11.40
N VAL A 169 10.64 -16.53 -12.71
CA VAL A 169 11.59 -16.96 -13.75
C VAL A 169 12.86 -16.11 -13.70
N MET A 170 12.72 -14.80 -13.53
CA MET A 170 13.86 -13.89 -13.36
C MET A 170 14.73 -14.26 -12.15
N LEU A 171 14.12 -14.62 -11.01
CA LEU A 171 14.81 -14.92 -9.76
C LEU A 171 15.42 -16.31 -9.70
N GLU A 172 14.78 -17.31 -10.31
CA GLU A 172 15.20 -18.71 -10.26
C GLU A 172 16.16 -19.13 -11.38
N THR A 173 16.03 -18.52 -12.57
CA THR A 173 16.87 -18.89 -13.72
C THR A 173 18.28 -18.34 -13.53
N PRO A 174 19.34 -19.17 -13.39
CA PRO A 174 20.70 -18.69 -13.11
C PRO A 174 21.21 -17.69 -14.15
N GLU A 175 20.86 -17.87 -15.42
CA GLU A 175 21.25 -17.01 -16.54
C GLU A 175 20.60 -15.62 -16.48
N TYR A 176 19.41 -15.49 -15.89
CA TYR A 176 18.77 -14.19 -15.66
C TYR A 176 19.21 -13.60 -14.32
N ARG A 177 19.29 -14.44 -13.28
CA ARG A 177 19.71 -14.02 -11.95
C ARG A 177 21.12 -13.43 -11.95
N SER A 178 22.04 -14.03 -12.71
CA SER A 178 23.42 -13.54 -12.86
C SER A 178 23.53 -12.19 -13.57
N ARG A 179 22.48 -11.76 -14.30
CA ARG A 179 22.42 -10.43 -14.92
C ARG A 179 22.05 -9.33 -13.93
N PHE A 180 21.51 -9.67 -12.76
CA PHE A 180 21.28 -8.69 -11.70
C PHE A 180 22.61 -8.27 -11.08
N THR A 181 23.06 -7.08 -11.45
CA THR A 181 24.32 -6.50 -10.97
C THR A 181 24.18 -5.84 -9.59
N ASN A 182 22.95 -5.61 -9.12
CA ASN A 182 22.68 -4.98 -7.84
C ASN A 182 21.62 -5.73 -7.02
N THR A 183 21.75 -5.67 -5.70
CA THR A 183 20.78 -6.26 -4.76
C THR A 183 19.41 -5.57 -4.84
N GLU A 184 19.38 -4.31 -5.25
CA GLU A 184 18.15 -3.52 -5.38
C GLU A 184 17.19 -4.09 -6.43
N THR A 185 17.70 -4.54 -7.59
CA THR A 185 16.87 -5.16 -8.64
C THR A 185 16.34 -6.52 -8.20
N LEU A 186 17.10 -7.26 -7.40
CA LEU A 186 16.65 -8.51 -6.80
C LEU A 186 15.49 -8.25 -5.81
N LEU A 187 15.65 -7.27 -4.92
CA LEU A 187 14.59 -6.85 -4.00
C LEU A 187 13.36 -6.29 -4.74
N PHE A 188 13.57 -5.57 -5.84
CA PHE A 188 12.49 -5.13 -6.72
C PHE A 188 11.67 -6.32 -7.22
N CYS A 189 12.32 -7.32 -7.83
CA CYS A 189 11.63 -8.49 -8.35
C CYS A 189 10.91 -9.28 -7.25
N MET A 190 11.54 -9.45 -6.08
CA MET A 190 10.92 -10.12 -4.93
C MET A 190 9.67 -9.39 -4.42
N ARG A 191 9.75 -8.06 -4.24
CA ARG A 191 8.62 -7.25 -3.78
C ARG A 191 7.47 -7.23 -4.78
N VAL A 192 7.78 -7.12 -6.07
CA VAL A 192 6.78 -7.17 -7.13
C VAL A 192 6.08 -8.53 -7.12
N MET A 193 6.84 -9.62 -7.06
CA MET A 193 6.31 -10.99 -6.99
C MET A 193 5.36 -11.17 -5.79
N VAL A 194 5.80 -10.81 -4.58
CA VAL A 194 4.97 -10.90 -3.37
C VAL A 194 3.72 -10.03 -3.50
N GLY A 195 3.87 -8.81 -4.01
CA GLY A 195 2.77 -7.88 -4.23
C GLY A 195 1.69 -8.47 -5.14
N VAL A 196 2.05 -8.96 -6.33
CA VAL A 196 1.07 -9.54 -7.25
C VAL A 196 0.45 -10.84 -6.74
N ILE A 197 1.19 -11.66 -5.97
CA ILE A 197 0.65 -12.87 -5.34
C ILE A 197 -0.45 -12.51 -4.34
N ILE A 198 -0.20 -11.52 -3.48
CA ILE A 198 -1.19 -11.07 -2.47
C ILE A 198 -2.40 -10.43 -3.15
N LEU A 199 -2.19 -9.63 -4.21
CA LEU A 199 -3.31 -9.09 -4.98
C LEU A 199 -4.14 -10.22 -5.63
N TYR A 200 -3.48 -11.21 -6.23
CA TYR A 200 -4.13 -12.37 -6.84
C TYR A 200 -4.97 -13.14 -5.82
N ASP A 201 -4.42 -13.41 -4.63
CA ASP A 201 -5.11 -14.16 -3.58
C ASP A 201 -6.42 -13.49 -3.13
N HIS A 202 -6.45 -12.15 -3.12
CA HIS A 202 -7.64 -11.38 -2.74
C HIS A 202 -8.73 -11.33 -3.82
N VAL A 203 -8.39 -11.56 -5.08
CA VAL A 203 -9.34 -11.43 -6.20
C VAL A 203 -9.71 -12.77 -6.83
N HIS A 204 -8.80 -13.74 -6.84
CA HIS A 204 -9.05 -15.04 -7.44
C HIS A 204 -10.02 -15.86 -6.56
N PRO A 205 -11.08 -16.49 -7.11
CA PRO A 205 -12.14 -17.12 -6.30
C PRO A 205 -11.68 -18.21 -5.32
N VAL A 206 -10.58 -18.91 -5.65
CA VAL A 206 -9.99 -19.96 -4.81
C VAL A 206 -8.69 -19.55 -4.14
N GLY A 207 -8.26 -18.28 -4.32
CA GLY A 207 -6.98 -17.77 -3.82
C GLY A 207 -5.76 -18.28 -4.59
N ALA A 208 -4.58 -17.87 -4.12
CA ALA A 208 -3.28 -18.20 -4.70
C ALA A 208 -2.77 -19.60 -4.28
N PHE A 209 -3.28 -20.16 -3.19
CA PHE A 209 -2.78 -21.40 -2.57
C PHE A 209 -3.55 -22.66 -2.97
N ALA A 210 -4.65 -22.54 -3.73
CA ALA A 210 -5.37 -23.69 -4.24
C ALA A 210 -4.53 -24.45 -5.27
N LYS A 211 -4.70 -25.79 -5.36
CA LYS A 211 -4.01 -26.62 -6.36
C LYS A 211 -4.30 -26.21 -7.81
N THR A 212 -5.42 -25.53 -8.05
CA THR A 212 -5.85 -25.02 -9.35
C THR A 212 -5.38 -23.58 -9.62
N SER A 213 -4.61 -22.98 -8.71
CA SER A 213 -4.01 -21.65 -8.88
C SER A 213 -2.98 -21.66 -10.01
N LYS A 214 -2.89 -20.55 -10.75
CA LYS A 214 -1.84 -20.32 -11.75
C LYS A 214 -0.51 -19.85 -11.13
N ILE A 215 -0.50 -19.57 -9.83
CA ILE A 215 0.69 -19.15 -9.08
C ILE A 215 1.30 -20.37 -8.40
N ASP A 216 2.57 -20.64 -8.70
CA ASP A 216 3.37 -21.59 -7.94
C ASP A 216 3.92 -20.93 -6.67
N VAL A 217 3.31 -21.27 -5.53
CA VAL A 217 3.68 -20.72 -4.21
C VAL A 217 4.74 -21.60 -3.51
N SER A 218 5.10 -22.75 -4.08
CA SER A 218 6.08 -23.68 -3.49
C SER A 218 7.51 -23.45 -3.97
N GLY A 219 7.68 -22.65 -5.03
CA GLY A 219 8.96 -22.27 -5.62
C GLY A 219 9.77 -21.27 -4.80
#